data_AF-A0A9X1ITM4-F1
#
_entry.id   AF-A0A9X1ITM4-F1
#
_cell.length_a   1.000
_cell.length_b   1.000
_cell.length_c   1.000
_cell.angle_alpha   90.00
_cell.angle_beta   90.00
_cell.angle_gamma   90.00
#
_symmetry.space_group_name_H-M   'P 1'
#
loop_
_entity.id
_entity.type
_entity.pdbx_description
1 polymer ?
#
loop_
_entity_poly.entity_id
_entity_poly.type
_entity_poly.pdbx_seq_one_letter_code
_entity_poly.pdbx_strand_id
1 'polypeptide(L)'
;MELVRKFNIISQYLVEIDDVRPMGNMGTKTETWSWEISIAKHEEEYKGMAIERSRNIKTPWILLNETVLDKEMIQICKRQMPK
;
A
#
# COMPACT_ATOMS: atom_id res chain seq x y z
N MET A 1 -31.61 14.22 0.51
CA MET A 1 -30.67 13.09 0.42
C MET A 1 -29.28 13.69 0.34
N GLU A 2 -28.45 13.51 1.38
CA GLU A 2 -27.02 13.81 1.25
C GLU A 2 -26.38 12.73 0.37
N LEU A 3 -25.70 13.14 -0.70
CA LEU A 3 -24.97 12.26 -1.61
C LEU A 3 -23.52 12.04 -1.15
N VAL A 4 -23.26 12.13 0.16
CA VAL A 4 -21.91 12.03 0.74
C VAL A 4 -21.74 10.68 1.41
N ARG A 5 -20.79 9.87 0.92
CA ARG A 5 -20.35 8.64 1.59
C ARG A 5 -19.12 8.93 2.43
N LYS A 6 -19.26 8.82 3.75
CA LYS A 6 -18.15 9.00 4.70
C LYS A 6 -17.50 7.64 4.99
N PHE A 7 -16.23 7.51 4.60
CA PHE A 7 -15.39 6.38 4.99
C PHE A 7 -14.56 6.78 6.20
N ASN A 8 -14.64 6.01 7.28
CA ASN A 8 -13.81 6.24 8.47
C ASN A 8 -12.50 5.46 8.34
N ILE A 9 -11.36 6.10 8.60
CA ILE A 9 -10.08 5.40 8.68
C ILE A 9 -10.13 4.44 9.86
N ILE A 10 -9.93 3.15 9.60
CA ILE A 10 -9.90 2.10 10.62
C ILE A 10 -8.49 1.59 10.89
N SER A 11 -7.56 1.82 9.97
CA SER A 11 -6.15 1.47 10.12
C SER A 11 -5.27 2.45 9.36
N GLN A 12 -4.18 2.87 10.01
CA GLN A 12 -3.15 3.69 9.40
C GLN A 12 -1.80 3.28 9.98
N TYR A 13 -0.86 2.92 9.11
CA TYR A 13 0.43 2.40 9.54
C TYR A 13 1.49 2.58 8.46
N LEU A 14 2.76 2.51 8.88
CA LEU A 14 3.91 2.47 8.01
C LEU A 14 4.29 1.01 7.77
N VAL A 15 4.58 0.64 6.52
CA VAL A 15 5.18 -0.65 6.19
C VAL A 15 6.48 -0.45 5.42
N GLU A 16 7.50 -1.22 5.77
CA GLU A 16 8.75 -1.25 5.04
C GLU A 16 8.83 -2.53 4.21
N ILE A 17 9.16 -2.39 2.93
CA ILE A 17 9.25 -3.48 1.97
C ILE A 17 10.64 -3.46 1.35
N ASP A 18 11.41 -4.51 1.59
CA ASP A 18 12.73 -4.68 0.99
C ASP A 18 12.60 -5.28 -0.42
N ASP A 19 13.20 -4.61 -1.40
CA ASP A 19 13.46 -5.12 -2.73
C ASP A 19 14.90 -5.61 -2.81
N VAL A 20 15.08 -6.94 -2.84
CA VAL A 20 16.39 -7.58 -2.90
C VAL A 20 16.63 -8.07 -4.32
N ARG A 21 17.57 -7.44 -5.02
CA ARG A 21 17.96 -7.80 -6.40
C ARG A 21 19.37 -8.41 -6.43
N PRO A 22 19.58 -9.51 -7.18
CA PRO A 22 20.91 -10.07 -7.38
C PRO A 22 21.78 -9.11 -8.20
N MET A 23 23.03 -8.90 -7.77
CA MET A 23 24.02 -8.05 -8.46
C MET A 23 25.17 -8.91 -9.00
N GLY A 24 24.82 -9.91 -9.83
CA GLY A 24 25.77 -10.86 -10.42
C GLY A 24 26.65 -11.54 -9.38
N ASN A 25 27.95 -11.65 -9.68
CA ASN A 25 28.93 -12.27 -8.77
C ASN A 25 29.33 -11.38 -7.56
N MET A 26 28.76 -10.17 -7.42
CA MET A 26 29.11 -9.21 -6.36
C MET A 26 28.12 -9.18 -5.18
N GLY A 27 27.14 -10.09 -5.12
CA GLY A 27 26.20 -10.21 -4.00
C GLY A 27 24.79 -9.71 -4.31
N THR A 28 24.08 -9.19 -3.31
CA THR A 28 22.70 -8.67 -3.43
C THR A 28 22.64 -7.18 -3.13
N LYS A 29 21.85 -6.44 -3.91
CA LYS A 29 21.48 -5.07 -3.61
C LYS A 29 20.09 -5.06 -2.97
N THR A 30 19.99 -4.52 -1.77
CA THR A 30 18.71 -4.33 -1.06
C THR A 30 18.32 -2.87 -1.11
N GLU A 31 17.08 -2.60 -1.52
CA GLU A 31 16.47 -1.27 -1.46
C GLU A 31 15.20 -1.34 -0.62
N THR A 32 15.12 -0.55 0.46
CA THR A 32 13.95 -0.50 1.34
C THR A 32 12.98 0.59 0.88
N TRP A 33 11.69 0.25 0.89
CA TRP A 33 10.58 1.12 0.51
C TRP A 33 9.63 1.32 1.68
N SER A 34 9.42 2.55 2.12
CA SER A 34 8.60 2.89 3.29
C SER A 34 7.24 3.48 2.86
N TRP A 35 6.19 2.68 2.97
CA TRP A 35 4.84 3.02 2.53
C TRP A 35 3.94 3.38 3.70
N GLU A 36 3.36 4.57 3.69
CA GLU A 36 2.26 4.96 4.56
C GLU A 36 0.95 4.40 3.99
N ILE A 37 0.34 3.43 4.66
CA ILE A 37 -0.92 2.80 4.26
C ILE A 37 -2.06 3.36 5.12
N SER A 38 -3.20 3.61 4.49
CA SER A 38 -4.46 3.95 5.16
C SER A 38 -5.58 3.07 4.63
N ILE A 39 -6.36 2.49 5.53
CA ILE A 39 -7.53 1.65 5.21
C ILE A 39 -8.75 2.31 5.86
N ALA A 40 -9.78 2.50 5.06
CA ALA A 40 -11.02 3.14 5.43
C ALA A 40 -12.21 2.22 5.18
N LYS A 41 -13.26 2.36 5.99
CA LYS A 41 -14.48 1.54 5.91
C LYS A 41 -15.74 2.40 5.82
N HIS A 42 -16.69 1.95 5.01
CA HIS A 42 -18.07 2.43 4.99
C HIS A 42 -19.00 1.23 4.82
N GLU A 43 -19.81 0.92 5.85
CA GLU A 43 -20.69 -0.26 5.86
C GLU A 43 -19.90 -1.57 5.63
N GLU A 44 -20.08 -2.22 4.49
CA GLU A 44 -19.37 -3.45 4.09
C GLU A 44 -18.22 -3.17 3.11
N GLU A 45 -18.05 -1.94 2.64
CA GLU A 45 -17.00 -1.54 1.71
C GLU A 45 -15.73 -1.12 2.44
N TYR A 46 -14.59 -1.61 1.96
CA TYR A 46 -13.26 -1.21 2.41
C TYR A 46 -12.52 -0.51 1.27
N LYS A 47 -11.85 0.59 1.59
CA LYS A 47 -10.95 1.28 0.66
C LYS A 47 -9.56 1.38 1.24
N GLY A 48 -8.55 1.27 0.39
CA GLY A 48 -7.15 1.40 0.75
C GLY A 48 -6.44 2.46 -0.08
N MET A 49 -5.50 3.15 0.53
CA MET A 49 -4.60 4.12 -0.09
C MET A 49 -3.18 3.88 0.45
N ALA A 50 -2.17 4.10 -0.37
CA ALA A 50 -0.77 4.03 0.07
C ALA A 50 0.07 5.15 -0.52
N ILE A 51 1.06 5.65 0.22
CA ILE A 51 1.98 6.69 -0.23
C ILE A 51 3.41 6.31 0.15
N GLU A 52 4.32 6.30 -0.82
CA GLU A 52 5.76 6.28 -0.59
C GLU A 52 6.30 7.69 -0.86
N ARG A 53 6.65 8.41 0.20
CA ARG A 53 6.96 9.85 0.11
C ARG A 53 8.30 10.12 -0.57
N SER A 54 9.31 9.28 -0.32
CA SER A 54 10.67 9.57 -0.78
C SER A 54 10.80 9.52 -2.31
N ARG A 55 9.99 8.68 -2.96
CA ARG A 55 9.95 8.52 -4.42
C ARG A 55 8.70 9.12 -5.06
N ASN A 56 7.84 9.80 -4.29
CA ASN A 56 6.61 10.45 -4.74
C ASN A 56 5.65 9.49 -5.47
N ILE A 57 5.52 8.26 -4.98
CA ILE A 57 4.63 7.24 -5.54
C ILE A 57 3.38 7.13 -4.66
N LYS A 58 2.22 7.10 -5.30
CA LYS A 58 0.92 6.99 -4.63
C LYS A 58 0.04 5.93 -5.24
N THR A 59 -0.59 5.15 -4.37
CA THR A 59 -1.75 4.33 -4.69
C THR A 59 -2.98 5.11 -4.22
N PRO A 60 -3.86 5.58 -5.12
CA PRO A 60 -5.07 6.30 -4.72
C PRO A 60 -6.02 5.39 -3.94
N TRP A 61 -7.09 5.96 -3.38
CA TRP A 61 -8.16 5.17 -2.76
C TRP A 61 -8.76 4.19 -3.76
N ILE A 62 -8.57 2.90 -3.52
CA ILE A 62 -9.15 1.79 -4.30
C ILE A 62 -10.00 0.90 -3.41
N LEU A 63 -10.98 0.22 -4.01
CA LEU A 63 -11.78 -0.78 -3.30
C LEU A 63 -10.92 -2.02 -3.01
N LEU A 64 -10.99 -2.51 -1.78
CA LEU A 64 -10.33 -3.73 -1.35
C LEU A 64 -11.34 -4.88 -1.38
N ASN A 65 -10.95 -5.99 -1.99
CA ASN A 65 -11.84 -7.13 -2.20
C ASN A 65 -11.37 -8.38 -1.44
N GLU A 66 -10.17 -8.38 -0.89
CA GLU A 66 -9.65 -9.53 -0.16
C GLU A 66 -10.13 -9.56 1.29
N THR A 67 -10.21 -10.76 1.84
CA THR A 67 -10.50 -10.99 3.26
C THR A 67 -9.41 -10.41 4.18
N VAL A 68 -8.18 -10.27 3.67
CA VAL A 68 -7.02 -9.77 4.42
C VAL A 68 -6.52 -8.46 3.82
N LEU A 69 -7.15 -7.36 4.24
CA LEU A 69 -6.95 -6.01 3.70
C LEU A 69 -5.48 -5.57 3.68
N ASP A 70 -4.74 -5.83 4.76
CA ASP A 70 -3.33 -5.43 4.88
C ASP A 70 -2.46 -6.14 3.83
N LYS A 71 -2.73 -7.43 3.60
CA LYS A 71 -2.01 -8.24 2.61
C LYS A 71 -2.27 -7.71 1.21
N GLU A 72 -3.52 -7.41 0.88
CA GLU A 72 -3.89 -6.82 -0.41
C GLU A 72 -3.13 -5.49 -0.63
N MET A 73 -3.13 -4.60 0.37
CA MET A 73 -2.41 -3.33 0.32
C MET A 73 -0.89 -3.50 0.12
N ILE A 74 -0.26 -4.44 0.82
CA ILE A 74 1.15 -4.75 0.64
C ILE A 74 1.43 -5.27 -0.78
N GLN A 75 0.57 -6.12 -1.34
CA GLN A 75 0.72 -6.61 -2.72
C GLN A 75 0.54 -5.49 -3.75
N ILE A 76 -0.34 -4.52 -3.49
CA ILE A 76 -0.48 -3.33 -4.34
C ILE A 76 0.81 -2.50 -4.30
N CYS A 77 1.35 -2.23 -3.10
CA CYS A 77 2.60 -1.50 -2.95
C CYS A 77 3.76 -2.20 -3.69
N LYS A 78 3.89 -3.52 -3.54
CA LYS A 78 4.89 -4.33 -4.27
C LYS A 78 4.75 -4.23 -5.79
N ARG A 79 3.53 -4.15 -6.32
CA ARG A 79 3.30 -3.99 -7.76
C ARG A 79 3.69 -2.60 -8.29
N GLN A 80 3.71 -1.59 -7.42
CA GLN A 80 4.14 -0.23 -7.77
C GLN A 80 5.67 -0.05 -7.66
N MET A 81 6.36 -0.97 -7.00
CA MET A 81 7.82 -0.98 -6.94
C MET A 81 8.39 -1.35 -8.33
N PRO A 82 9.42 -0.65 -8.82
CA PRO A 82 10.11 -1.00 -10.04
C PRO A 82 10.74 -2.40 -9.90
N LYS A 83 10.71 -3.17 -10.99
CA LYS A 83 11.33 -4.50 -11.08
C LYS A 83 12.77 -4.40 -11.58
#